data_AF-A0A166ERL2-F1
#
_entry.id   AF-A0A166ERL2-F1
#
_cell.length_a   1.000
_cell.length_b   1.000
_cell.length_c   1.000
_cell.angle_alpha   90.00
_cell.angle_beta   90.00
_cell.angle_gamma   90.00
#
_symmetry.space_group_name_H-M   'P 1'
#
loop_
_entity.id
_entity.type
_entity.pdbx_description
1 polymer ?
#
loop_
_entity_poly.entity_id
_entity_poly.type
_entity_poly.pdbx_seq_one_letter_code
_entity_poly.pdbx_strand_id
1 'polypeptide(L)'
;MLTHLSLEYCHSNPSEDPAFNAPPTTLESLSLLVMPYPWTSRVYDNLLELRLTDLDWKHVPSIQDLANMFTRTSRLALFELSGFWTLRTSQPSDFTRNCDGDPSEHELAELLSLSPPKTLRKWIVDSNQFCIAHYALPPSLTISYEMRSENLLKRAGRHLNTILPNHLGFGIKSADAIRPVPPAVAMRVTVTRITLCYTESCAVAVSFWRNGDCDAAPDLLLQLAMRREDSICDVFHMIDCSAITHLHLDIASGSCNVPWLHLFRILPAIRTMRISENVLASLIEAVHDAPNADDDPTFASHITSKTPPNLDILHIGPSEEYGFQSTKDTIGKLGQWLKQREGCGLSLADLRVPKGLRAGLDEVDPIWKSYLTKSVLSECQ
;
A
#
# COMPACT_ATOMS: atom_id res chain seq x y z
N MET A 1 -6.87 34.03 17.79
CA MET A 1 -5.56 33.46 17.40
C MET A 1 -5.80 32.65 16.14
N LEU A 2 -5.07 32.93 15.06
CA LEU A 2 -5.21 32.18 13.82
C LEU A 2 -4.29 30.96 13.91
N THR A 3 -4.87 29.76 13.93
CA THR A 3 -4.13 28.49 14.04
C THR A 3 -4.08 27.72 12.73
N HIS A 4 -5.02 28.00 11.82
CA HIS A 4 -5.12 27.36 10.51
C HIS A 4 -5.23 28.44 9.44
N LEU A 5 -4.44 28.32 8.38
CA LEU A 5 -4.49 29.19 7.22
C LEU A 5 -4.55 28.32 5.95
N SER A 6 -5.62 28.48 5.19
CA SER A 6 -5.74 27.92 3.84
C SER A 6 -5.73 29.08 2.86
N LEU A 7 -4.80 29.06 1.91
CA LEU A 7 -4.72 30.06 0.86
C LEU A 7 -5.00 29.40 -0.47
N GLU A 8 -6.16 29.76 -1.02
CA GLU A 8 -6.57 29.40 -2.37
C GLU A 8 -6.18 30.56 -3.29
N TYR A 9 -5.20 30.34 -4.16
CA TYR A 9 -4.92 31.16 -5.35
C TYR A 9 -4.79 32.68 -5.12
N CYS A 10 -3.60 33.14 -4.72
CA CYS A 10 -3.28 34.57 -4.71
C CYS A 10 -2.82 35.04 -6.10
N HIS A 11 -3.64 35.83 -6.79
CA HIS A 11 -3.26 36.48 -8.07
C HIS A 11 -2.13 37.52 -7.92
N SER A 12 -1.95 38.07 -6.73
CA SER A 12 -0.90 39.04 -6.41
C SER A 12 0.31 38.34 -5.80
N ASN A 13 1.52 38.71 -6.24
CA ASN A 13 2.77 38.15 -5.75
C ASN A 13 2.86 38.33 -4.21
N PRO A 14 2.79 37.25 -3.40
CA PRO A 14 2.70 37.34 -1.94
C PRO A 14 3.95 37.96 -1.30
N SER A 15 5.04 38.14 -2.05
CA SER A 15 6.22 38.86 -1.56
C SER A 15 6.01 40.36 -1.33
N GLU A 16 4.94 40.96 -1.89
CA GLU A 16 4.73 42.41 -1.82
C GLU A 16 3.86 42.87 -0.65
N ASP A 17 3.11 41.97 0.00
CA ASP A 17 2.28 42.34 1.14
C ASP A 17 3.04 42.09 2.46
N PRO A 18 3.33 43.16 3.25
CA PRO A 18 4.11 43.08 4.48
C PRO A 18 3.47 42.18 5.55
N ALA A 19 2.16 41.91 5.47
CA ALA A 19 1.49 40.93 6.34
C ALA A 19 2.03 39.50 6.14
N PHE A 20 2.59 39.20 4.97
CA PHE A 20 3.19 37.89 4.67
C PHE A 20 4.62 37.71 5.17
N ASN A 21 5.31 38.79 5.54
CA ASN A 21 6.68 38.71 6.08
C ASN A 21 6.71 38.36 7.58
N ALA A 22 5.58 38.45 8.28
CA ALA A 22 5.46 38.17 9.72
C ALA A 22 4.19 37.33 10.00
N PRO A 23 4.18 36.05 9.61
CA PRO A 23 3.06 35.16 9.87
C PRO A 23 2.77 35.03 11.38
N PRO A 24 1.51 34.81 11.77
CA PRO A 24 1.17 34.63 13.18
C PRO A 24 2.01 33.51 13.81
N THR A 25 2.64 33.78 14.96
CA THR A 25 3.41 32.77 15.69
C THR A 25 2.54 31.62 16.22
N THR A 26 1.22 31.79 16.19
CA THR A 26 0.23 30.78 16.57
C THR A 26 -0.20 29.88 15.42
N LEU A 27 0.30 30.10 14.20
CA LEU A 27 -0.07 29.29 13.04
C LEU A 27 0.50 27.88 13.19
N GLU A 28 -0.38 26.89 13.15
CA GLU A 28 -0.02 25.48 13.30
C GLU A 28 -0.16 24.71 11.99
N SER A 29 -1.15 25.05 11.18
CA SER A 29 -1.43 24.35 9.92
C SER A 29 -1.49 25.34 8.76
N LEU A 30 -0.74 25.04 7.70
CA LEU A 30 -0.70 25.82 6.48
C LEU A 30 -1.03 24.94 5.27
N SER A 31 -2.07 25.32 4.53
CA SER A 31 -2.45 24.71 3.26
C SER A 31 -2.29 25.74 2.14
N LEU A 32 -1.44 25.42 1.16
CA LEU A 32 -1.12 26.29 0.04
C LEU A 32 -1.56 25.63 -1.26
N LEU A 33 -2.41 26.33 -2.01
CA LEU A 33 -2.85 25.91 -3.35
C LEU A 33 -2.19 26.81 -4.41
N VAL A 34 -1.55 26.20 -5.39
CA VAL A 34 -0.85 26.83 -6.54
C VAL A 34 0.41 27.63 -6.20
N MET A 35 0.39 28.54 -5.23
CA MET A 35 1.49 29.46 -4.97
C MET A 35 1.99 29.38 -3.52
N PRO A 36 3.24 28.96 -3.29
CA PRO A 36 3.84 28.96 -1.97
C PRO A 36 4.45 30.32 -1.64
N TYR A 37 4.71 30.55 -0.36
CA TYR A 37 5.63 31.61 0.07
C TYR A 37 7.05 31.32 -0.45
N PRO A 38 7.92 32.34 -0.49
CA PRO A 38 9.34 32.07 -0.68
C PRO A 38 9.82 31.00 0.30
N TRP A 39 10.52 29.97 -0.17
CA TRP A 39 10.98 28.83 0.66
C TRP A 39 11.94 29.24 1.79
N THR A 40 12.46 30.47 1.74
CA THR A 40 13.24 31.11 2.80
C THR A 40 12.38 31.77 3.89
N SER A 41 11.05 31.82 3.72
CA SER A 41 10.12 32.42 4.69
C SER A 41 10.10 31.63 5.99
N ARG A 42 9.95 32.37 7.11
CA ARG A 42 9.83 31.79 8.46
C ARG A 42 8.44 31.25 8.77
N VAL A 43 7.46 31.42 7.87
CA VAL A 43 6.12 30.84 8.01
C VAL A 43 6.14 29.33 8.19
N TYR A 44 7.16 28.68 7.66
CA TYR A 44 7.31 27.23 7.70
C TYR A 44 7.93 26.71 9.01
N ASP A 45 8.68 27.53 9.74
CA ASP A 45 9.61 27.07 10.79
C ASP A 45 8.90 26.41 12.01
N ASN A 46 7.64 26.78 12.28
CA ASN A 46 6.92 26.34 13.49
C ASN A 46 5.59 25.61 13.22
N LEU A 47 5.36 25.17 11.97
CA LEU A 47 4.16 24.44 11.59
C LEU A 47 4.13 23.03 12.19
N LEU A 48 2.93 22.56 12.53
CA LEU A 48 2.59 21.15 12.76
C LEU A 48 2.22 20.45 11.45
N GLU A 49 1.49 21.14 10.58
CA GLU A 49 1.05 20.60 9.29
C GLU A 49 1.38 21.55 8.14
N LEU A 50 1.93 20.99 7.06
CA LEU A 50 2.13 21.70 5.80
C LEU A 50 1.56 20.86 4.65
N ARG A 51 0.61 21.44 3.92
CA ARG A 51 0.02 20.85 2.72
C ARG A 51 0.26 21.75 1.52
N LEU A 52 0.78 21.17 0.46
CA LEU A 52 1.13 21.86 -0.77
C LEU A 52 0.40 21.17 -1.91
N THR A 53 -0.56 21.87 -2.52
CA THR A 53 -1.45 21.30 -3.53
C THR A 53 -1.34 22.06 -4.84
N ASP A 54 -1.25 21.34 -5.96
CA ASP A 54 -1.28 21.87 -7.33
C ASP A 54 -0.31 23.03 -7.57
N LEU A 55 0.89 22.98 -6.97
CA LEU A 55 1.88 24.05 -7.12
C LEU A 55 2.26 24.24 -8.60
N ASP A 56 2.30 25.50 -9.06
CA ASP A 56 2.83 25.82 -10.38
C ASP A 56 4.29 25.37 -10.46
N TRP A 57 4.69 24.78 -11.60
CA TRP A 57 6.03 24.21 -11.82
C TRP A 57 7.17 25.19 -11.52
N LYS A 58 6.96 26.51 -11.67
CA LYS A 58 7.96 27.54 -11.33
C LYS A 58 8.19 27.67 -9.83
N HIS A 59 7.19 27.29 -9.05
CA HIS A 59 7.10 27.49 -7.61
C HIS A 59 7.33 26.20 -6.80
N VAL A 60 7.33 25.05 -7.46
CA VAL A 60 7.75 23.77 -6.89
C VAL A 60 9.08 23.90 -6.13
N PRO A 61 9.19 23.38 -4.90
CA PRO A 61 10.44 23.45 -4.16
C PRO A 61 11.54 22.64 -4.83
N SER A 62 12.78 23.13 -4.77
CA SER A 62 13.93 22.27 -5.00
C SER A 62 14.19 21.34 -3.82
N ILE A 63 14.99 20.29 -4.01
CA ILE A 63 15.44 19.43 -2.90
C ILE A 63 16.20 20.24 -1.86
N GLN A 64 17.01 21.21 -2.28
CA GLN A 64 17.68 22.13 -1.37
C GLN A 64 16.71 23.04 -0.61
N ASP A 65 15.62 23.50 -1.24
CA ASP A 65 14.57 24.28 -0.57
C ASP A 65 13.92 23.46 0.55
N LEU A 66 13.55 22.19 0.26
CA LEU A 66 12.98 21.27 1.25
C LEU A 66 13.98 20.96 2.36
N ALA A 67 15.24 20.68 2.03
CA ALA A 67 16.28 20.41 3.02
C ALA A 67 16.47 21.61 3.97
N ASN A 68 16.55 22.82 3.41
CA ASN A 68 16.65 24.05 4.19
C ASN A 68 15.41 24.25 5.07
N MET A 69 14.21 24.02 4.54
CA MET A 69 12.97 24.11 5.31
C MET A 69 12.94 23.09 6.46
N PHE A 70 13.28 21.83 6.20
CA PHE A 70 13.31 20.75 7.18
C PHE A 70 14.32 20.98 8.31
N THR A 71 15.44 21.64 8.04
CA THR A 71 16.41 21.99 9.09
C THR A 71 15.89 23.04 10.06
N ARG A 72 14.94 23.88 9.62
CA ARG A 72 14.34 24.95 10.43
C ARG A 72 13.04 24.52 11.09
N THR A 73 12.33 23.54 10.54
CA THR A 73 11.05 23.08 11.08
C THR A 73 11.26 22.25 12.35
N SER A 74 10.78 22.78 13.48
CA SER A 74 10.99 22.16 14.79
C SER A 74 9.83 21.27 15.25
N ARG A 75 8.65 21.42 14.64
CA ARG A 75 7.39 20.80 15.09
C ARG A 75 6.63 20.04 13.99
N LEU A 76 7.11 20.07 12.75
CA LEU A 76 6.37 19.54 11.60
C LEU A 76 6.09 18.04 11.80
N ALA A 77 4.81 17.67 11.88
CA ALA A 77 4.32 16.33 12.13
C ALA A 77 3.66 15.71 10.88
N LEU A 78 3.04 16.53 10.03
CA LEU A 78 2.47 16.12 8.75
C LEU A 78 3.02 16.99 7.61
N PHE A 79 3.49 16.33 6.56
CA PHE A 79 3.87 16.98 5.31
C PHE A 79 3.17 16.31 4.14
N GLU A 80 2.43 17.09 3.36
CA GLU A 80 1.72 16.61 2.18
C GLU A 80 2.14 17.42 0.96
N LEU A 81 2.47 16.70 -0.10
CA LEU A 81 2.68 17.21 -1.43
C LEU A 81 1.61 16.55 -2.32
N SER A 82 0.76 17.33 -2.98
CA SER A 82 -0.36 16.82 -3.77
C SER A 82 -0.50 17.55 -5.12
N GLY A 83 -0.83 16.83 -6.19
CA GLY A 83 -1.18 17.43 -7.51
C GLY A 83 -0.02 18.05 -8.29
N PHE A 84 1.23 17.76 -7.93
CA PHE A 84 2.42 18.32 -8.57
C PHE A 84 3.15 17.27 -9.43
N TRP A 85 3.82 17.74 -10.47
CA TRP A 85 4.44 16.88 -11.48
C TRP A 85 5.84 16.39 -11.10
N THR A 86 6.62 17.21 -10.36
CA THR A 86 8.02 16.92 -10.07
C THR A 86 8.55 17.78 -8.92
N LEU A 87 9.65 17.41 -8.26
CA LEU A 87 10.49 18.26 -7.41
C LEU A 87 11.68 18.74 -8.24
N ARG A 88 12.22 19.93 -7.95
CA ARG A 88 13.38 20.42 -8.69
C ARG A 88 14.68 19.86 -8.11
N THR A 89 15.46 19.17 -8.93
CA THR A 89 16.85 18.80 -8.61
C THR A 89 17.80 19.88 -9.12
N SER A 90 19.03 19.88 -8.61
CA SER A 90 20.08 20.79 -9.06
C SER A 90 20.48 20.59 -10.53
N GLN A 91 20.35 19.36 -11.03
CA GLN A 91 20.62 18.98 -12.41
C GLN A 91 19.42 18.21 -13.00
N PRO A 92 18.38 18.90 -13.47
CA PRO A 92 17.17 18.24 -13.95
C PRO A 92 17.43 17.49 -15.26
N SER A 93 17.33 16.17 -15.21
CA SER A 93 17.34 15.25 -16.35
C SER A 93 16.01 15.27 -17.12
N ASP A 94 15.94 14.53 -18.23
CA ASP A 94 14.69 14.34 -18.97
C ASP A 94 13.61 13.65 -18.13
N PHE A 95 14.00 12.83 -17.15
CA PHE A 95 13.08 12.26 -16.16
C PHE A 95 12.45 13.34 -15.29
N THR A 96 13.26 14.25 -14.74
CA THR A 96 12.75 15.35 -13.91
C THR A 96 11.93 16.35 -14.73
N ARG A 97 12.15 16.46 -16.04
CA ARG A 97 11.44 17.36 -16.95
C ARG A 97 10.13 16.78 -17.48
N ASN A 98 10.12 15.49 -17.83
CA ASN A 98 9.03 14.86 -18.59
C ASN A 98 8.39 13.66 -17.87
N CYS A 99 8.87 13.31 -16.67
CA CYS A 99 8.48 12.09 -15.94
C CYS A 99 8.66 10.82 -16.78
N ASP A 100 9.63 10.80 -17.69
CA ASP A 100 9.95 9.68 -18.56
C ASP A 100 11.37 9.15 -18.30
N GLY A 101 11.53 7.83 -18.28
CA GLY A 101 12.79 7.18 -17.92
C GLY A 101 13.00 6.98 -16.42
N ASP A 102 14.27 6.85 -16.03
CA ASP A 102 14.71 6.66 -14.65
C ASP A 102 15.49 7.89 -14.17
N PRO A 103 15.43 8.25 -12.87
CA PRO A 103 16.29 9.31 -12.34
C PRO A 103 17.75 8.93 -12.53
N SER A 104 18.58 9.91 -12.91
CA SER A 104 20.03 9.71 -12.94
C SER A 104 20.57 9.37 -11.54
N GLU A 105 21.72 8.70 -11.46
CA GLU A 105 22.35 8.39 -10.17
C GLU A 105 22.57 9.64 -9.30
N HIS A 106 22.90 10.77 -9.92
CA HIS A 106 23.08 12.04 -9.23
C HIS A 106 21.77 12.59 -8.65
N GLU A 107 20.68 12.55 -9.42
CA GLU A 107 19.36 12.95 -8.93
C GLU A 107 18.87 12.04 -7.81
N LEU A 108 19.07 10.72 -7.96
CA LEU A 108 18.73 9.76 -6.92
C LEU A 108 19.52 10.04 -5.65
N ALA A 109 20.83 10.33 -5.75
CA ALA A 109 21.65 10.71 -4.60
C ALA A 109 21.18 12.02 -3.95
N GLU A 110 20.80 13.03 -4.74
CA GLU A 110 20.24 14.29 -4.24
C GLU A 110 18.93 14.05 -3.48
N LEU A 111 18.00 13.26 -4.04
CA LEU A 111 16.72 12.92 -3.42
C LEU A 111 16.89 12.16 -2.11
N LEU A 112 17.80 11.17 -2.10
CA LEU A 112 18.10 10.36 -0.93
C LEU A 112 18.88 11.13 0.15
N SER A 113 19.43 12.31 -0.17
CA SER A 113 20.09 13.18 0.81
C SER A 113 19.10 13.92 1.71
N LEU A 114 17.82 13.97 1.33
CA LEU A 114 16.80 14.70 2.07
C LEU A 114 16.52 14.04 3.42
N SER A 115 16.79 14.77 4.50
CA SER A 115 16.61 14.32 5.87
C SER A 115 15.37 14.98 6.48
N PRO A 116 14.25 14.25 6.67
CA PRO A 116 13.05 14.83 7.25
C PRO A 116 13.26 15.22 8.72
N PRO A 117 12.46 16.17 9.24
CA PRO A 117 12.52 16.56 10.65
C PRO A 117 12.20 15.36 11.55
N LYS A 118 12.88 15.26 12.70
CA LYS A 118 12.63 14.19 13.69
C LYS A 118 11.19 14.17 14.23
N THR A 119 10.47 15.29 14.10
CA THR A 119 9.06 15.41 14.49
C THR A 119 8.09 14.89 13.45
N LEU A 120 8.54 14.67 12.20
CA LEU A 120 7.66 14.20 11.13
C LEU A 120 7.13 12.81 11.48
N ARG A 121 5.81 12.62 11.33
CA ARG A 121 5.09 11.38 11.61
C ARG A 121 4.35 10.86 10.39
N LYS A 122 3.89 11.74 9.51
CA LYS A 122 3.21 11.36 8.28
C LYS A 122 3.74 12.17 7.09
N TRP A 123 4.07 11.49 6.00
CA TRP A 123 4.42 12.10 4.74
C TRP A 123 3.52 11.54 3.63
N ILE A 124 2.74 12.41 3.03
CA ILE A 124 1.83 12.08 1.91
C ILE A 124 2.41 12.65 0.62
N VAL A 125 2.47 11.83 -0.41
CA VAL A 125 2.77 12.24 -1.79
C VAL A 125 1.60 11.78 -2.65
N ASP A 126 0.86 12.73 -3.20
CA ASP A 126 -0.25 12.50 -4.12
C ASP A 126 0.10 13.11 -5.48
N SER A 127 -0.03 12.31 -6.53
CA SER A 127 0.42 12.71 -7.85
C SER A 127 -0.48 12.16 -8.95
N ASN A 128 -0.81 13.02 -9.91
CA ASN A 128 -1.55 12.61 -11.12
C ASN A 128 -0.69 11.65 -11.96
N GLN A 129 0.63 11.75 -11.85
CA GLN A 129 1.60 10.83 -12.41
C GLN A 129 2.69 10.53 -11.39
N PHE A 130 3.17 9.29 -11.37
CA PHE A 130 4.26 8.86 -10.51
C PHE A 130 5.46 9.79 -10.67
N CYS A 131 5.73 10.61 -9.66
CA CYS A 131 6.70 11.69 -9.73
C CYS A 131 7.95 11.42 -8.88
N ILE A 132 8.99 12.23 -9.11
CA ILE A 132 10.28 12.16 -8.42
C ILE A 132 10.16 12.31 -6.89
N ALA A 133 9.09 12.91 -6.36
CA ALA A 133 8.92 13.05 -4.91
C ALA A 133 8.83 11.72 -4.17
N HIS A 134 8.33 10.66 -4.82
CA HIS A 134 8.30 9.34 -4.19
C HIS A 134 9.70 8.79 -3.89
N TYR A 135 10.71 9.21 -4.64
CA TYR A 135 12.12 8.85 -4.42
C TYR A 135 12.76 9.65 -3.29
N ALA A 136 12.18 10.80 -2.92
CA ALA A 136 12.65 11.65 -1.83
C ALA A 136 12.17 11.18 -0.45
N LEU A 137 11.49 10.03 -0.38
CA LEU A 137 10.98 9.43 0.86
C LEU A 137 12.05 8.51 1.44
N PRO A 138 12.88 8.95 2.41
CA PRO A 138 13.85 8.06 3.01
C PRO A 138 13.12 6.99 3.82
N PRO A 139 13.63 5.75 3.90
CA PRO A 139 13.08 4.74 4.78
C PRO A 139 13.12 5.20 6.26
N SER A 140 12.02 5.01 6.98
CA SER A 140 11.90 5.42 8.38
C SER A 140 11.02 4.46 9.19
N LEU A 141 11.34 4.35 10.48
CA LEU A 141 10.56 3.63 11.49
C LEU A 141 9.58 4.54 12.25
N THR A 142 9.68 5.86 12.06
CA THR A 142 8.88 6.83 12.81
C THR A 142 7.96 7.66 11.92
N ILE A 143 8.04 7.47 10.61
CA ILE A 143 7.22 8.17 9.61
C ILE A 143 6.37 7.12 8.90
N SER A 144 5.07 7.36 8.87
CA SER A 144 4.10 6.68 8.01
C SER A 144 4.08 7.37 6.65
N TYR A 145 4.25 6.60 5.58
CA TYR A 145 4.26 7.10 4.21
C TYR A 145 2.94 6.76 3.51
N GLU A 146 2.41 7.71 2.76
CA GLU A 146 1.25 7.51 1.91
C GLU A 146 1.58 7.99 0.50
N MET A 147 1.59 7.07 -0.45
CA MET A 147 1.86 7.33 -1.86
C MET A 147 0.57 7.12 -2.65
N ARG A 148 0.07 8.17 -3.29
CA ARG A 148 -1.13 8.12 -4.11
C ARG A 148 -0.77 8.46 -5.54
N SER A 149 -1.28 7.64 -6.45
CA SER A 149 -1.06 7.81 -7.87
C SER A 149 -2.28 7.38 -8.65
N GLU A 150 -2.82 8.29 -9.46
CA GLU A 150 -3.89 7.97 -10.40
C GLU A 150 -3.40 7.13 -11.60
N ASN A 151 -2.09 6.96 -11.75
CA ASN A 151 -1.55 6.10 -12.80
C ASN A 151 -1.95 4.63 -12.60
N LEU A 152 -2.10 3.96 -13.74
CA LEU A 152 -2.23 2.52 -13.80
C LEU A 152 -0.99 1.83 -13.21
N LEU A 153 -1.20 0.76 -12.44
CA LEU A 153 -0.17 -0.05 -11.80
C LEU A 153 1.00 -0.39 -12.73
N LYS A 154 0.72 -0.79 -13.99
CA LYS A 154 1.76 -1.11 -14.98
C LYS A 154 2.71 0.05 -15.29
N ARG A 155 2.23 1.30 -15.22
CA ARG A 155 3.06 2.49 -15.42
C ARG A 155 3.85 2.83 -14.16
N ALA A 156 3.24 2.69 -12.98
CA ALA A 156 3.92 2.86 -11.69
C ALA A 156 4.97 1.75 -11.44
N GLY A 157 4.80 0.60 -12.10
CA GLY A 157 5.69 -0.54 -12.26
C GLY A 157 7.17 -0.25 -12.00
N ARG A 158 7.76 0.52 -12.90
CA ARG A 158 9.20 0.78 -12.88
C ARG A 158 9.64 1.55 -11.63
N HIS A 159 8.86 2.56 -11.23
CA HIS A 159 9.26 3.45 -10.15
C HIS A 159 9.12 2.80 -8.76
N LEU A 160 8.02 2.08 -8.56
CA LEU A 160 7.78 1.33 -7.33
C LEU A 160 8.86 0.25 -7.11
N ASN A 161 9.37 -0.40 -8.16
CA ASN A 161 10.51 -1.33 -8.04
C ASN A 161 11.77 -0.67 -7.46
N THR A 162 11.94 0.64 -7.65
CA THR A 162 13.08 1.38 -7.11
C THR A 162 12.83 1.86 -5.67
N ILE A 163 11.59 2.21 -5.34
CA ILE A 163 11.25 2.84 -4.05
C ILE A 163 10.92 1.79 -2.98
N LEU A 164 10.09 0.81 -3.31
CA LEU A 164 9.54 -0.13 -2.32
C LEU A 164 10.60 -0.98 -1.62
N PRO A 165 11.64 -1.51 -2.27
CA PRO A 165 12.67 -2.29 -1.58
C PRO A 165 13.33 -1.54 -0.43
N ASN A 166 13.50 -0.22 -0.55
CA ASN A 166 14.10 0.63 0.49
C ASN A 166 13.17 0.75 1.70
N HIS A 167 11.86 0.90 1.48
CA HIS A 167 10.88 0.99 2.57
C HIS A 167 10.59 -0.36 3.21
N LEU A 168 10.68 -1.45 2.46
CA LEU A 168 10.24 -2.76 2.91
C LEU A 168 11.38 -3.63 3.42
N GLY A 169 12.59 -3.09 3.60
CA GLY A 169 13.69 -3.79 4.26
C GLY A 169 14.45 -4.79 3.39
N PHE A 170 14.26 -4.73 2.08
CA PHE A 170 14.87 -5.62 1.09
C PHE A 170 15.92 -4.89 0.24
N GLY A 171 16.55 -3.88 0.85
CA GLY A 171 17.41 -2.90 0.18
C GLY A 171 18.40 -3.52 -0.80
N ILE A 172 18.50 -2.85 -1.95
CA ILE A 172 19.49 -3.09 -3.00
C ILE A 172 20.88 -3.19 -2.35
N LYS A 173 21.71 -4.13 -2.80
CA LYS A 173 23.11 -4.33 -2.40
C LYS A 173 24.04 -3.14 -2.76
N SER A 174 23.53 -1.90 -2.76
CA SER A 174 24.34 -0.69 -2.91
C SER A 174 25.00 -0.41 -1.55
N ALA A 175 26.32 -0.41 -1.56
CA ALA A 175 27.13 -0.82 -0.42
C ALA A 175 27.13 0.12 0.79
N ASP A 176 26.66 1.38 0.73
CA ASP A 176 27.13 2.36 1.73
C ASP A 176 26.15 3.39 2.32
N ALA A 177 24.87 3.48 1.93
CA ALA A 177 24.11 4.71 2.29
C ALA A 177 22.87 4.56 3.19
N ILE A 178 22.15 3.44 3.19
CA ILE A 178 20.83 3.39 3.85
C ILE A 178 20.81 2.32 4.92
N ARG A 179 20.58 2.74 6.18
CA ARG A 179 20.34 1.79 7.27
C ARG A 179 19.12 0.93 6.90
N PRO A 180 19.26 -0.40 6.83
CA PRO A 180 18.15 -1.25 6.45
C PRO A 180 17.04 -1.13 7.50
N VAL A 181 15.83 -0.84 7.05
CA VAL A 181 14.64 -0.88 7.90
C VAL A 181 14.21 -2.34 8.02
N PRO A 182 13.68 -2.81 9.16
CA PRO A 182 13.08 -4.13 9.27
C PRO A 182 12.04 -4.38 8.17
N PRO A 183 11.92 -5.63 7.70
CA PRO A 183 10.96 -5.94 6.66
C PRO A 183 9.53 -5.79 7.14
N ALA A 184 8.62 -5.50 6.20
CA ALA A 184 7.20 -5.61 6.49
C ALA A 184 6.85 -7.09 6.74
N VAL A 185 6.00 -7.32 7.74
CA VAL A 185 5.55 -8.67 8.13
C VAL A 185 4.05 -8.84 7.95
N ALA A 186 3.33 -7.75 7.74
CA ALA A 186 1.90 -7.71 7.52
C ALA A 186 1.56 -6.85 6.29
N MET A 187 0.56 -7.29 5.53
CA MET A 187 0.09 -6.63 4.32
C MET A 187 -1.43 -6.69 4.22
N ARG A 188 -2.04 -5.61 3.73
CA ARG A 188 -3.47 -5.52 3.43
C ARG A 188 -3.64 -4.99 2.02
N VAL A 189 -4.50 -5.65 1.26
CA VAL A 189 -4.85 -5.25 -0.08
C VAL A 189 -6.35 -5.07 -0.14
N THR A 190 -6.76 -3.85 -0.45
CA THR A 190 -8.16 -3.49 -0.65
C THR A 190 -8.35 -3.08 -2.11
N VAL A 191 -9.31 -3.70 -2.79
CA VAL A 191 -9.63 -3.42 -4.19
C VAL A 191 -11.10 -3.04 -4.29
N THR A 192 -11.37 -1.79 -4.66
CA THR A 192 -12.72 -1.28 -4.87
C THR A 192 -12.95 -0.97 -6.33
N ARG A 193 -14.16 -1.24 -6.83
CA ARG A 193 -14.54 -0.88 -8.20
C ARG A 193 -14.77 0.62 -8.30
N ILE A 194 -14.22 1.24 -9.33
CA ILE A 194 -14.43 2.65 -9.66
C ILE A 194 -14.81 2.80 -11.13
N THR A 195 -15.70 3.74 -11.43
CA THR A 195 -16.07 4.07 -12.81
C THR A 195 -15.32 5.33 -13.22
N LEU A 196 -14.25 5.17 -14.00
CA LEU A 196 -13.49 6.28 -14.57
C LEU A 196 -13.77 6.36 -16.07
N CYS A 197 -14.34 7.49 -16.52
CA CYS A 197 -14.48 7.83 -17.94
C CYS A 197 -15.02 6.68 -18.82
N TYR A 198 -16.08 6.00 -18.38
CA TYR A 198 -16.73 4.89 -19.10
C TYR A 198 -15.93 3.57 -19.19
N THR A 199 -14.76 3.49 -18.54
CA THR A 199 -14.01 2.23 -18.38
C THR A 199 -14.14 1.72 -16.95
N GLU A 200 -14.45 0.43 -16.79
CA GLU A 200 -14.40 -0.22 -15.48
C GLU A 200 -12.96 -0.28 -15.02
N SER A 201 -12.66 0.45 -13.94
CA SER A 201 -11.33 0.47 -13.31
C SER A 201 -11.48 0.06 -11.84
N CYS A 202 -10.35 -0.19 -11.19
CA CYS A 202 -10.31 -0.46 -9.76
C CYS A 202 -9.35 0.50 -9.07
N ALA A 203 -9.75 0.99 -7.90
CA ALA A 203 -8.84 1.62 -6.96
C ALA A 203 -8.24 0.51 -6.09
N VAL A 204 -6.92 0.50 -5.98
CA VAL A 204 -6.19 -0.48 -5.18
C VAL A 204 -5.40 0.24 -4.11
N ALA A 205 -5.65 -0.15 -2.86
CA ALA A 205 -4.91 0.30 -1.70
C ALA A 205 -4.10 -0.88 -1.14
N VAL A 206 -2.78 -0.68 -1.00
CA VAL A 206 -1.84 -1.67 -0.48
C VAL A 206 -1.16 -1.08 0.74
N SER A 207 -1.39 -1.68 1.89
CA SER A 207 -0.86 -1.22 3.18
C SER A 207 0.13 -2.23 3.74
N PHE A 208 1.21 -1.73 4.33
CA PHE A 208 2.28 -2.53 4.94
C PHE A 208 2.50 -2.16 6.40
N TRP A 209 2.80 -3.17 7.22
CA TRP A 209 3.14 -3.01 8.63
C TRP A 209 4.34 -3.88 9.01
N ARG A 210 5.22 -3.32 9.84
CA ARG A 210 6.40 -4.00 10.39
C ARG A 210 6.15 -4.63 11.77
N ASN A 211 5.17 -4.13 12.50
CA ASN A 211 4.80 -4.66 13.82
C ASN A 211 3.80 -5.84 13.74
N GLY A 212 3.24 -6.13 12.57
CA GLY A 212 2.24 -7.17 12.37
C GLY A 212 0.80 -6.77 12.73
N ASP A 213 0.59 -5.57 13.29
CA ASP A 213 -0.72 -5.07 13.68
C ASP A 213 -1.41 -4.39 12.51
N CYS A 214 -2.17 -5.18 11.74
CA CYS A 214 -2.95 -4.68 10.61
C CYS A 214 -4.02 -3.65 10.99
N ASP A 215 -4.35 -3.48 12.27
CA ASP A 215 -5.41 -2.58 12.73
C ASP A 215 -4.85 -1.20 13.16
N ALA A 216 -3.51 -1.09 13.30
CA ALA A 216 -2.82 0.18 13.45
C ALA A 216 -2.70 0.95 12.12
N ALA A 217 -2.27 2.21 12.17
CA ALA A 217 -1.92 2.96 10.96
C ALA A 217 -0.74 2.29 10.24
N PRO A 218 -0.79 2.14 8.90
CA PRO A 218 0.28 1.48 8.15
C PRO A 218 1.57 2.31 8.16
N ASP A 219 2.70 1.59 8.11
CA ASP A 219 4.02 2.19 7.88
C ASP A 219 4.14 2.76 6.47
N LEU A 220 3.50 2.10 5.51
CA LEU A 220 3.46 2.49 4.11
C LEU A 220 2.08 2.14 3.54
N LEU A 221 1.42 3.12 2.93
CA LEU A 221 0.20 2.97 2.15
C LEU A 221 0.47 3.38 0.70
N LEU A 222 0.15 2.50 -0.24
CA LEU A 222 0.18 2.76 -1.67
C LEU A 222 -1.25 2.78 -2.19
N GLN A 223 -1.64 3.83 -2.92
CA GLN A 223 -2.93 3.93 -3.60
C GLN A 223 -2.68 4.09 -5.10
N LEU A 224 -3.23 3.17 -5.89
CA LEU A 224 -2.99 3.03 -7.32
C LEU A 224 -4.29 2.75 -8.06
N ALA A 225 -4.32 3.04 -9.36
CA ALA A 225 -5.38 2.56 -10.25
C ALA A 225 -4.97 1.24 -10.93
N MET A 226 -5.93 0.36 -11.15
CA MET A 226 -5.75 -0.88 -11.92
C MET A 226 -6.87 -1.02 -12.96
N ARG A 227 -6.55 -1.63 -14.11
CA ARG A 227 -7.58 -2.13 -15.01
C ARG A 227 -8.11 -3.46 -14.49
N ARG A 228 -9.32 -3.81 -14.92
CA ARG A 228 -9.96 -5.08 -14.56
C ARG A 228 -9.13 -6.30 -14.99
N GLU A 229 -8.38 -6.20 -16.08
CA GLU A 229 -7.54 -7.27 -16.62
C GLU A 229 -6.16 -7.36 -15.95
N ASP A 230 -5.77 -6.36 -15.15
CA ASP A 230 -4.50 -6.38 -14.45
C ASP A 230 -4.54 -7.41 -13.31
N SER A 231 -3.39 -8.04 -13.04
CA SER A 231 -3.29 -9.00 -11.95
C SER A 231 -2.93 -8.27 -10.67
N ILE A 232 -3.57 -8.63 -9.55
CA ILE A 232 -3.12 -8.12 -8.25
C ILE A 232 -1.69 -8.56 -7.92
N CYS A 233 -1.22 -9.66 -8.52
CA CYS A 233 0.17 -10.11 -8.38
C CYS A 233 1.19 -9.21 -9.06
N ASP A 234 0.77 -8.33 -9.97
CA ASP A 234 1.65 -7.31 -10.52
C ASP A 234 2.15 -6.37 -9.41
N VAL A 235 1.38 -6.14 -8.34
CA VAL A 235 1.83 -5.41 -7.14
C VAL A 235 2.90 -6.20 -6.38
N PHE A 236 2.67 -7.50 -6.21
CA PHE A 236 3.54 -8.35 -5.39
C PHE A 236 4.87 -8.67 -6.08
N HIS A 237 4.92 -8.67 -7.41
CA HIS A 237 6.17 -8.86 -8.15
C HIS A 237 7.19 -7.74 -7.95
N MET A 238 6.73 -6.59 -7.48
CA MET A 238 7.53 -5.39 -7.30
C MET A 238 8.29 -5.38 -5.98
N ILE A 239 7.93 -6.31 -5.10
CA ILE A 239 8.26 -6.29 -3.70
C ILE A 239 8.72 -7.70 -3.35
N ASP A 240 9.80 -7.81 -2.59
CA ASP A 240 10.07 -9.07 -1.91
C ASP A 240 9.05 -9.22 -0.78
N CYS A 241 8.06 -10.08 -0.97
CA CYS A 241 7.05 -10.34 0.06
C CYS A 241 7.38 -11.59 0.91
N SER A 242 8.61 -12.10 0.85
CA SER A 242 9.00 -13.35 1.52
C SER A 242 8.89 -13.30 3.04
N ALA A 243 8.92 -12.10 3.65
CA ALA A 243 8.77 -11.91 5.09
C ALA A 243 7.31 -11.73 5.56
N ILE A 244 6.35 -11.61 4.64
CA ILE A 244 4.95 -11.37 4.99
C ILE A 244 4.35 -12.64 5.60
N THR A 245 3.97 -12.52 6.87
CA THR A 245 3.34 -13.59 7.66
C THR A 245 1.84 -13.39 7.83
N HIS A 246 1.38 -12.14 7.72
CA HIS A 246 -0.04 -11.76 7.85
C HIS A 246 -0.53 -11.09 6.56
N LEU A 247 -1.56 -11.67 5.95
CA LEU A 247 -2.18 -11.14 4.74
C LEU A 247 -3.66 -10.85 4.97
N HIS A 248 -4.10 -9.65 4.61
CA HIS A 248 -5.52 -9.30 4.56
C HIS A 248 -5.91 -8.94 3.12
N LEU A 249 -6.87 -9.64 2.53
CA LEU A 249 -7.42 -9.33 1.20
C LEU A 249 -8.90 -8.97 1.31
N ASP A 250 -9.23 -7.80 0.82
CA ASP A 250 -10.60 -7.30 0.71
C ASP A 250 -10.82 -6.80 -0.71
N ILE A 251 -11.33 -7.70 -1.56
CA ILE A 251 -11.36 -7.49 -3.00
C ILE A 251 -12.81 -7.55 -3.44
N ALA A 252 -13.37 -6.44 -3.92
CA ALA A 252 -14.72 -6.41 -4.45
C ALA A 252 -14.90 -7.49 -5.53
N SER A 253 -16.02 -8.19 -5.53
CA SER A 253 -16.27 -9.29 -6.48
C SER A 253 -16.01 -8.84 -7.93
N GLY A 254 -15.34 -9.66 -8.74
CA GLY A 254 -15.05 -9.40 -10.16
C GLY A 254 -14.21 -8.16 -10.48
N SER A 255 -13.52 -7.57 -9.50
CA SER A 255 -12.71 -6.36 -9.66
C SER A 255 -11.37 -6.62 -10.35
N CYS A 256 -10.66 -7.68 -9.98
CA CYS A 256 -9.38 -8.04 -10.59
C CYS A 256 -9.14 -9.56 -10.60
N ASN A 257 -8.19 -10.00 -11.42
CA ASN A 257 -7.72 -11.38 -11.41
C ASN A 257 -6.74 -11.65 -10.26
N VAL A 258 -6.99 -12.70 -9.48
CA VAL A 258 -6.13 -13.15 -8.39
C VAL A 258 -5.58 -14.55 -8.72
N PRO A 259 -4.36 -14.66 -9.26
CA PRO A 259 -3.75 -15.96 -9.53
C PRO A 259 -3.27 -16.60 -8.21
N TRP A 260 -4.19 -17.20 -7.45
CA TRP A 260 -3.99 -17.69 -6.08
C TRP A 260 -2.75 -18.54 -5.87
N LEU A 261 -2.50 -19.50 -6.77
CA LEU A 261 -1.33 -20.37 -6.72
C LEU A 261 -0.03 -19.57 -6.78
N HIS A 262 0.00 -18.58 -7.66
CA HIS A 262 1.14 -17.69 -7.83
C HIS A 262 1.29 -16.73 -6.64
N LEU A 263 0.18 -16.27 -6.06
CA LEU A 263 0.18 -15.46 -4.85
C LEU A 263 0.89 -16.18 -3.69
N PHE A 264 0.52 -17.44 -3.41
CA PHE A 264 1.16 -18.22 -2.34
C PHE A 264 2.64 -18.51 -2.60
N ARG A 265 3.06 -18.54 -3.87
CA ARG A 265 4.47 -18.66 -4.24
C ARG A 265 5.27 -17.41 -3.88
N ILE A 266 4.70 -16.23 -4.09
CA ILE A 266 5.37 -14.96 -3.75
C ILE A 266 5.36 -14.71 -2.22
N LEU A 267 4.43 -15.35 -1.51
CA LEU A 267 4.21 -15.16 -0.08
C LEU A 267 4.41 -16.47 0.73
N PRO A 268 5.62 -17.08 0.70
CA PRO A 268 5.86 -18.39 1.30
C PRO A 268 5.75 -18.43 2.84
N ALA A 269 5.90 -17.28 3.49
CA ALA A 269 5.88 -17.16 4.94
C ALA A 269 4.48 -16.90 5.52
N ILE A 270 3.42 -16.77 4.71
CA ILE A 270 2.08 -16.49 5.26
C ILE A 270 1.68 -17.62 6.20
N ARG A 271 1.24 -17.20 7.39
CA ARG A 271 0.62 -18.06 8.40
C ARG A 271 -0.78 -17.58 8.76
N THR A 272 -1.03 -16.28 8.66
CA THR A 272 -2.33 -15.67 8.97
C THR A 272 -2.93 -15.04 7.73
N MET A 273 -4.16 -15.42 7.41
CA MET A 273 -4.89 -14.87 6.27
C MET A 273 -6.27 -14.38 6.71
N ARG A 274 -6.58 -13.11 6.41
CA ARG A 274 -7.92 -12.53 6.53
C ARG A 274 -8.46 -12.28 5.13
N ILE A 275 -9.66 -12.77 4.83
CA ILE A 275 -10.29 -12.57 3.52
C ILE A 275 -11.78 -12.29 3.68
N SER A 276 -12.39 -11.64 2.69
CA SER A 276 -13.85 -11.57 2.58
C SER A 276 -14.42 -12.88 2.02
N GLU A 277 -15.69 -13.18 2.33
CA GLU A 277 -16.40 -14.37 1.87
C GLU A 277 -16.44 -14.51 0.32
N ASN A 278 -16.53 -13.41 -0.42
CA ASN A 278 -16.47 -13.46 -1.89
C ASN A 278 -15.06 -13.84 -2.41
N VAL A 279 -14.02 -13.43 -1.69
CA VAL A 279 -12.63 -13.78 -2.00
C VAL A 279 -12.35 -15.26 -1.70
N LEU A 280 -12.95 -15.79 -0.63
CA LEU A 280 -12.91 -17.22 -0.30
C LEU A 280 -13.41 -18.09 -1.46
N ALA A 281 -14.52 -17.74 -2.09
CA ALA A 281 -15.08 -18.54 -3.19
C ALA A 281 -14.07 -18.70 -4.34
N SER A 282 -13.46 -17.59 -4.77
CA SER A 282 -12.43 -17.60 -5.82
C SER A 282 -11.19 -18.39 -5.40
N LEU A 283 -10.76 -18.26 -4.14
CA LEU A 283 -9.61 -18.99 -3.61
C LEU A 283 -9.86 -20.50 -3.65
N ILE A 284 -11.00 -20.94 -3.14
CA ILE A 284 -11.35 -22.36 -3.02
C ILE A 284 -11.53 -22.99 -4.40
N GLU A 285 -12.17 -22.29 -5.34
CA GLU A 285 -12.25 -22.74 -6.75
C GLU A 285 -10.85 -22.91 -7.36
N ALA A 286 -9.98 -21.91 -7.22
CA ALA A 286 -8.62 -21.99 -7.78
C ALA A 286 -7.76 -23.11 -7.17
N VAL A 287 -7.95 -23.41 -5.88
CA VAL A 287 -7.25 -24.53 -5.22
C VAL A 287 -7.84 -25.88 -5.62
N HIS A 288 -9.17 -25.97 -5.79
CA HIS A 288 -9.85 -27.21 -6.15
C HIS A 288 -9.61 -27.60 -7.61
N ASP A 289 -9.66 -26.61 -8.51
CA ASP A 289 -9.52 -26.80 -9.96
C ASP A 289 -8.06 -26.81 -10.42
N ALA A 290 -7.11 -26.67 -9.49
CA ALA A 290 -5.69 -26.78 -9.80
C ALA A 290 -5.39 -28.15 -10.45
N PRO A 291 -4.80 -28.17 -11.66
CA PRO A 291 -4.51 -29.41 -12.39
C PRO A 291 -3.62 -30.33 -11.55
N ASN A 292 -3.76 -31.65 -11.72
CA ASN A 292 -2.81 -32.56 -11.08
C ASN A 292 -1.42 -32.33 -11.68
N ALA A 293 -0.39 -32.51 -10.86
CA ALA A 293 1.01 -32.46 -11.30
C ALA A 293 1.31 -33.33 -12.53
N ASP A 294 0.54 -34.41 -12.69
CA ASP A 294 0.73 -35.42 -13.73
C ASP A 294 0.13 -35.00 -15.10
N ASP A 295 -0.75 -33.99 -15.14
CA ASP A 295 -1.51 -33.63 -16.34
C ASP A 295 -0.76 -32.66 -17.28
N ASP A 296 0.27 -31.93 -16.80
CA ASP A 296 1.12 -31.08 -17.64
C ASP A 296 2.58 -30.96 -17.10
N PRO A 297 3.56 -31.64 -17.72
CA PRO A 297 4.96 -31.58 -17.28
C PRO A 297 5.64 -30.22 -17.50
N THR A 298 5.07 -29.30 -18.30
CA THR A 298 5.61 -27.94 -18.45
C THR A 298 5.22 -27.01 -17.30
N PHE A 299 4.13 -27.32 -16.59
CA PHE A 299 3.76 -26.69 -15.31
C PHE A 299 4.39 -27.39 -14.10
N ALA A 300 5.01 -28.56 -14.30
CA ALA A 300 5.44 -29.43 -13.23
C ALA A 300 6.59 -28.88 -12.35
N SER A 301 7.29 -27.84 -12.80
CA SER A 301 8.50 -27.35 -12.13
C SER A 301 8.24 -26.41 -10.96
N HIS A 302 7.06 -25.78 -10.84
CA HIS A 302 6.93 -24.66 -9.89
C HIS A 302 5.66 -24.60 -9.03
N ILE A 303 4.54 -25.25 -9.37
CA ILE A 303 3.35 -25.32 -8.50
C ILE A 303 2.56 -26.62 -8.75
N THR A 304 3.12 -27.76 -8.34
CA THR A 304 2.52 -29.08 -8.61
C THR A 304 1.75 -29.67 -7.46
N SER A 305 1.97 -29.20 -6.24
CA SER A 305 1.32 -29.86 -5.14
C SER A 305 -0.05 -29.21 -4.92
N LYS A 306 -1.11 -30.03 -5.00
CA LYS A 306 -2.39 -29.78 -4.34
C LYS A 306 -2.24 -29.58 -2.81
N THR A 307 -1.01 -29.40 -2.30
CA THR A 307 -0.76 -29.10 -0.91
C THR A 307 -1.37 -27.75 -0.62
N PRO A 308 -2.35 -27.70 0.30
CA PRO A 308 -2.92 -26.44 0.73
C PRO A 308 -1.82 -25.48 1.23
N PRO A 309 -2.01 -24.16 1.12
CA PRO A 309 -1.04 -23.19 1.65
C PRO A 309 -0.79 -23.44 3.13
N ASN A 310 0.44 -23.26 3.62
CA ASN A 310 0.78 -23.52 5.02
C ASN A 310 0.27 -22.41 5.96
N LEU A 311 -1.05 -22.30 6.09
CA LEU A 311 -1.76 -21.38 6.97
C LEU A 311 -1.99 -21.99 8.35
N ASP A 312 -1.79 -21.19 9.39
CA ASP A 312 -2.18 -21.50 10.76
C ASP A 312 -3.53 -20.87 11.09
N ILE A 313 -3.82 -19.68 10.55
CA ILE A 313 -5.00 -18.88 10.87
C ILE A 313 -5.70 -18.44 9.58
N LEU A 314 -6.99 -18.70 9.49
CA LEU A 314 -7.86 -18.20 8.42
C LEU A 314 -9.07 -17.48 9.03
N HIS A 315 -9.22 -16.19 8.78
CA HIS A 315 -10.39 -15.42 9.18
C HIS A 315 -11.15 -14.99 7.92
N ILE A 316 -12.43 -15.32 7.88
CA ILE A 316 -13.33 -14.96 6.79
C ILE A 316 -14.30 -13.91 7.35
N GLY A 317 -14.29 -12.74 6.72
CA GLY A 317 -15.20 -11.64 7.00
C GLY A 317 -16.49 -11.72 6.16
N PRO A 318 -17.55 -11.04 6.60
CA PRO A 318 -18.77 -10.87 5.82
C PRO A 318 -18.52 -10.28 4.42
N SER A 319 -19.47 -10.44 3.51
CA SER A 319 -19.41 -9.84 2.16
C SER A 319 -20.78 -9.37 1.66
N GLU A 320 -21.72 -9.15 2.58
CA GLU A 320 -23.05 -8.64 2.27
C GLU A 320 -22.96 -7.24 1.63
N GLU A 321 -21.95 -6.45 1.98
CA GLU A 321 -21.68 -5.14 1.34
C GLU A 321 -21.37 -5.26 -0.16
N TYR A 322 -20.85 -6.41 -0.59
CA TYR A 322 -20.60 -6.73 -1.99
C TYR A 322 -21.78 -7.47 -2.65
N GLY A 323 -22.89 -7.67 -1.93
CA GLY A 323 -24.02 -8.46 -2.38
C GLY A 323 -23.69 -9.94 -2.56
N PHE A 324 -22.67 -10.46 -1.86
CA PHE A 324 -22.23 -11.84 -1.97
C PHE A 324 -22.67 -12.69 -0.78
N GLN A 325 -23.12 -13.91 -1.05
CA GLN A 325 -23.40 -14.93 -0.06
C GLN A 325 -22.85 -16.27 -0.57
N SER A 326 -22.15 -17.02 0.28
CA SER A 326 -21.61 -18.32 -0.11
C SER A 326 -22.72 -19.27 -0.56
N THR A 327 -22.48 -19.93 -1.68
CA THR A 327 -23.36 -20.99 -2.17
C THR A 327 -23.11 -22.30 -1.40
N LYS A 328 -24.08 -23.23 -1.39
CA LYS A 328 -23.85 -24.57 -0.80
C LYS A 328 -22.64 -25.29 -1.39
N ASP A 329 -22.34 -25.05 -2.68
CA ASP A 329 -21.16 -25.60 -3.35
C ASP A 329 -19.86 -25.03 -2.76
N THR A 330 -19.75 -23.71 -2.63
CA THR A 330 -18.60 -23.04 -2.00
C THR A 330 -18.36 -23.55 -0.58
N ILE A 331 -19.43 -23.72 0.20
CA ILE A 331 -19.39 -24.23 1.57
C ILE A 331 -18.89 -25.69 1.60
N GLY A 332 -19.41 -26.53 0.71
CA GLY A 332 -18.97 -27.93 0.58
C GLY A 332 -17.50 -28.03 0.19
N LYS A 333 -17.04 -27.21 -0.76
CA LYS A 333 -15.63 -27.14 -1.16
C LYS A 333 -14.72 -26.65 -0.03
N LEU A 334 -15.16 -25.70 0.80
CA LEU A 334 -14.43 -25.29 2.00
C LEU A 334 -14.30 -26.46 2.98
N GLY A 335 -15.37 -27.20 3.27
CA GLY A 335 -15.32 -28.39 4.12
C GLY A 335 -14.33 -29.44 3.61
N GLN A 336 -14.36 -29.72 2.30
CA GLN A 336 -13.41 -30.63 1.66
C GLN A 336 -11.96 -30.13 1.77
N TRP A 337 -11.73 -28.83 1.57
CA TRP A 337 -10.40 -28.23 1.72
C TRP A 337 -9.87 -28.36 3.15
N LEU A 338 -10.70 -28.11 4.17
CA LEU A 338 -10.32 -28.29 5.57
C LEU A 338 -9.96 -29.75 5.89
N LYS A 339 -10.76 -30.70 5.41
CA LYS A 339 -10.47 -32.14 5.55
C LYS A 339 -9.17 -32.53 4.88
N GLN A 340 -8.92 -32.03 3.66
CA GLN A 340 -7.68 -32.28 2.93
C GLN A 340 -6.46 -31.77 3.70
N ARG A 341 -6.55 -30.56 4.28
CA ARG A 341 -5.49 -29.98 5.13
C ARG A 341 -5.15 -30.86 6.32
N GLU A 342 -6.17 -31.31 7.05
CA GLU A 342 -5.98 -32.22 8.19
C GLU A 342 -5.26 -33.50 7.75
N GLY A 343 -5.67 -34.11 6.64
CA GLY A 343 -5.01 -35.29 6.07
C GLY A 343 -3.54 -35.06 5.70
N CYS A 344 -3.13 -33.82 5.43
CA CYS A 344 -1.75 -33.42 5.19
C CYS A 344 -0.99 -32.97 6.46
N GLY A 345 -1.61 -32.99 7.65
CA GLY A 345 -1.02 -32.46 8.88
C GLY A 345 -0.93 -30.94 8.92
N LEU A 346 -1.74 -30.23 8.13
CA LEU A 346 -1.79 -28.76 8.00
C LEU A 346 -3.08 -28.17 8.60
N SER A 347 -3.58 -28.78 9.68
CA SER A 347 -4.78 -28.32 10.39
C SER A 347 -4.64 -26.86 10.85
N LEU A 348 -5.69 -26.07 10.63
CA LEU A 348 -5.74 -24.69 11.11
C LEU A 348 -5.78 -24.63 12.63
N ALA A 349 -5.08 -23.67 13.21
CA ALA A 349 -5.13 -23.32 14.63
C ALA A 349 -6.32 -22.42 14.98
N ASP A 350 -6.74 -21.55 14.08
CA ASP A 350 -7.91 -20.69 14.24
C ASP A 350 -8.64 -20.52 12.90
N LEU A 351 -9.95 -20.72 12.93
CA LEU A 351 -10.85 -20.49 11.79
C LEU A 351 -12.04 -19.65 12.28
N ARG A 352 -12.14 -18.42 11.78
CA ARG A 352 -13.27 -17.52 12.02
C ARG A 352 -14.07 -17.37 10.74
N VAL A 353 -15.38 -17.48 10.83
CA VAL A 353 -16.31 -17.41 9.68
C VAL A 353 -17.56 -16.63 10.05
N PRO A 354 -18.24 -15.97 9.10
CA PRO A 354 -19.53 -15.33 9.33
C PRO A 354 -20.59 -16.35 9.78
N LYS A 355 -21.64 -15.87 10.47
CA LYS A 355 -22.70 -16.73 11.03
C LYS A 355 -23.39 -17.61 9.98
N GLY A 356 -23.67 -17.05 8.80
CA GLY A 356 -24.29 -17.79 7.69
C GLY A 356 -23.40 -18.92 7.18
N LEU A 357 -22.12 -18.63 6.92
CA LEU A 357 -21.13 -19.61 6.48
C LEU A 357 -20.93 -20.73 7.52
N ARG A 358 -20.89 -20.38 8.81
CA ARG A 358 -20.81 -21.36 9.90
C ARG A 358 -21.99 -22.31 9.94
N ALA A 359 -23.22 -21.78 9.84
CA ALA A 359 -24.43 -22.60 9.84
C ALA A 359 -24.45 -23.55 8.63
N GLY A 360 -24.02 -23.08 7.46
CA GLY A 360 -23.90 -23.93 6.28
C GLY A 360 -22.83 -25.02 6.41
N LEU A 361 -21.68 -24.73 7.03
CA LEU A 361 -20.67 -25.75 7.33
C LEU A 361 -21.21 -26.80 8.32
N ASP A 362 -21.93 -26.37 9.35
CA ASP A 362 -22.56 -27.28 10.32
C ASP A 362 -23.64 -28.17 9.67
N GLU A 363 -24.32 -27.69 8.61
CA GLU A 363 -25.27 -28.49 7.81
C GLU A 363 -24.57 -29.48 6.86
N VAL A 364 -23.54 -29.02 6.13
CA VAL A 364 -22.91 -29.78 5.04
C VAL A 364 -21.84 -30.76 5.54
N ASP A 365 -21.06 -30.40 6.56
CA ASP A 365 -20.03 -31.25 7.16
C ASP A 365 -20.01 -31.09 8.69
N PRO A 366 -20.91 -31.76 9.44
CA PRO A 366 -21.06 -31.55 10.89
C PRO A 366 -19.79 -31.79 11.73
N ILE A 367 -18.78 -32.45 11.18
CA ILE A 367 -17.52 -32.75 11.86
C ILE A 367 -16.40 -31.75 11.50
N TRP A 368 -16.63 -30.73 10.67
CA TRP A 368 -15.57 -29.82 10.19
C TRP A 368 -14.70 -29.21 11.30
N LYS A 369 -15.26 -29.02 12.49
CA LYS A 369 -14.56 -28.50 13.68
C LYS A 369 -13.46 -29.45 14.17
N SER A 370 -13.55 -30.76 13.91
CA SER A 370 -12.50 -31.72 14.28
C SER A 370 -11.23 -31.55 13.45
N TYR A 371 -11.33 -30.93 12.27
CA TYR A 371 -10.18 -30.68 11.40
C TYR A 371 -9.25 -29.56 11.92
N LEU A 372 -9.66 -28.85 12.99
CA LEU A 372 -8.91 -27.74 13.60
C LEU A 372 -8.10 -28.22 14.80
N THR A 373 -6.91 -27.63 15.04
CA THR A 373 -6.09 -27.98 16.21
C THR A 373 -6.61 -27.37 17.51
N LYS A 374 -7.31 -26.23 17.46
CA LYS A 374 -8.01 -25.63 18.59
C LYS A 374 -9.40 -25.17 18.17
N SER A 375 -10.40 -25.57 18.95
CA SER A 375 -11.79 -25.13 18.82
C SER A 375 -12.02 -23.78 19.51
N VAL A 376 -11.26 -22.74 19.14
CA VAL A 376 -11.57 -21.37 19.58
C VAL A 376 -12.51 -20.74 18.55
N LEU A 377 -13.81 -20.94 18.74
CA LEU A 377 -14.84 -20.33 17.89
C LEU A 377 -15.22 -18.97 18.48
N SER A 378 -14.50 -17.91 18.13
CA SER A 378 -14.97 -16.54 18.36
C SER A 378 -15.80 -16.07 17.17
N GLU A 379 -17.01 -15.56 17.41
CA GLU A 379 -17.80 -14.91 16.36
C GLU A 379 -17.07 -13.66 15.87
N CYS A 380 -16.96 -13.48 14.55
CA CYS A 380 -16.74 -12.15 13.98
C CYS A 380 -18.03 -11.35 14.23
N GLN A 381 -17.93 -10.25 14.97
CA GLN A 381 -19.02 -9.30 15.17
C GLN A 381 -19.23 -8.44 13.93
#